data_AF-A0A6C2U101-F1
#
_entry.id   AF-A0A6C2U101-F1
#
_cell.length_a   1.000
_cell.length_b   1.000
_cell.length_c   1.000
_cell.angle_alpha   90.00
_cell.angle_beta   90.00
_cell.angle_gamma   90.00
#
_symmetry.space_group_name_H-M   'P 1'
#
loop_
_entity.id
_entity.type
_entity.pdbx_description
1 polymer ?
#
loop_
_entity_poly.entity_id
_entity_poly.type
_entity_poly.pdbx_seq_one_letter_code
_entity_poly.pdbx_strand_id
1 'polypeptide(L)'
;MKKWTCLSTIVGIFAVGMVNATPYTWDGGAVTDLFGNAANWDPDTSLYTTADSFSIDGNASVRTGGASFNVGDFEVKSGSTLTVSAGDSFSIASGDTSQEVNGGTLNIFGAFNAQGNRWDAIGTMNVSGNLQSTGNFIAGGNLTVNHTSANTVLKIAQGGNSNFARDFGYNINGGTLNIFSELDLFSTTDGSAAVYLNGGDLKMGFNGGMNTGVSGYEGYLYNNLTLNGGDDGIIFTDATSELIVNGDKQMLVNQWISDGALSSTVGDMTVSYDSDLNRTYVTIPEPATIGLISFLGIGILTVRRFMLV
;
A
#
# COMPACT_ATOMS: atom_id res chain seq x y z
N MET A 1 -51.86 -20.87 54.59
CA MET A 1 -51.46 -19.49 54.23
C MET A 1 -50.09 -19.55 53.57
N LYS A 2 -50.02 -19.39 52.24
CA LYS A 2 -48.77 -19.44 51.45
C LYS A 2 -47.98 -18.14 51.69
N LYS A 3 -46.77 -18.24 52.24
CA LYS A 3 -45.82 -17.12 52.33
C LYS A 3 -45.17 -16.94 50.96
N TRP A 4 -45.36 -15.76 50.35
CA TRP A 4 -44.65 -15.34 49.16
C TRP A 4 -43.32 -14.72 49.60
N THR A 5 -42.21 -15.38 49.30
CA THR A 5 -40.87 -14.78 49.36
C THR A 5 -40.63 -14.09 48.01
N CYS A 6 -40.71 -12.77 48.01
CA CYS A 6 -40.32 -11.94 46.87
C CYS A 6 -38.79 -11.90 46.84
N LEU A 7 -38.18 -12.58 45.86
CA LEU A 7 -36.74 -12.55 45.63
C LEU A 7 -36.44 -11.27 44.83
N SER A 8 -35.84 -10.28 45.49
CA SER A 8 -35.38 -9.06 44.82
C SER A 8 -34.10 -9.37 44.06
N THR A 9 -34.19 -9.63 42.76
CA THR A 9 -33.02 -9.67 41.88
C THR A 9 -32.51 -8.25 41.72
N ILE A 10 -31.39 -7.92 42.36
CA ILE A 10 -30.62 -6.71 42.04
C ILE A 10 -30.00 -6.95 40.67
N VAL A 11 -30.59 -6.36 39.63
CA VAL A 11 -29.95 -6.23 38.32
C VAL A 11 -28.87 -5.16 38.49
N GLY A 12 -27.63 -5.61 38.67
CA GLY A 12 -26.46 -4.75 38.53
C GLY A 12 -26.37 -4.33 37.06
N ILE A 13 -26.86 -3.13 36.74
CA ILE A 13 -26.55 -2.47 35.48
C ILE A 13 -25.07 -2.13 35.56
N PHE A 14 -24.22 -2.93 34.91
CA PHE A 14 -22.89 -2.48 34.55
C PHE A 14 -23.10 -1.37 33.50
N ALA A 15 -23.05 -0.12 33.95
CA ALA A 15 -22.79 0.99 33.04
C ALA A 15 -21.39 0.75 32.48
N VAL A 16 -21.31 0.14 31.29
CA VAL A 16 -20.09 0.18 30.48
C VAL A 16 -19.94 1.65 30.14
N GLY A 17 -19.07 2.35 30.88
CA GLY A 17 -18.75 3.73 30.58
C GLY A 17 -18.31 3.79 29.12
N MET A 18 -18.98 4.59 28.31
CA MET A 18 -18.47 4.94 27.00
C MET A 18 -17.11 5.62 27.24
N VAL A 19 -16.03 4.94 26.86
CA VAL A 19 -14.70 5.58 26.82
C VAL A 19 -14.79 6.58 25.69
N ASN A 20 -14.95 7.85 26.03
CA ASN A 20 -14.92 8.92 25.05
C ASN A 20 -13.47 9.09 24.58
N ALA A 21 -13.27 9.08 23.25
CA ALA A 21 -12.00 9.42 22.64
C ALA A 21 -11.54 10.81 23.10
N THR A 22 -10.33 10.92 23.65
CA THR A 22 -9.71 12.21 23.92
C THR A 22 -8.89 12.63 22.70
N PRO A 23 -9.07 13.86 22.18
CA PRO A 23 -8.20 14.40 21.15
C PRO A 23 -6.93 14.97 21.77
N TYR A 24 -5.79 14.56 21.22
CA TYR A 24 -4.46 15.07 21.56
C TYR A 24 -3.88 15.79 20.35
N THR A 25 -3.39 17.01 20.53
CA THR A 25 -2.67 17.76 19.49
C THR A 25 -1.21 17.86 19.87
N TRP A 26 -0.31 17.62 18.91
CA TRP A 26 1.11 17.76 19.15
C TRP A 26 1.46 19.23 19.39
N ASP A 27 1.99 19.55 20.56
CA ASP A 27 2.46 20.89 20.92
C ASP A 27 3.99 20.97 21.07
N GLY A 28 4.67 19.81 21.16
CA GLY A 28 6.11 19.71 21.34
C GLY A 28 6.59 20.30 22.67
N GLY A 29 5.77 20.27 23.72
CA GLY A 29 6.08 20.84 25.02
C GLY A 29 7.31 20.21 25.72
N ALA A 30 7.75 19.02 25.32
CA ALA A 30 8.97 18.39 25.82
C ALA A 30 10.19 18.61 24.91
N VAL A 31 11.38 18.33 25.44
CA VAL A 31 12.66 18.42 24.70
C VAL A 31 12.92 17.15 23.85
N THR A 32 11.89 16.39 23.51
CA THR A 32 12.01 15.14 22.74
C THR A 32 10.97 15.09 21.64
N ASP A 33 11.26 14.34 20.58
CA ASP A 33 10.38 14.08 19.44
C ASP A 33 9.55 12.79 19.60
N LEU A 34 9.40 12.31 20.83
CA LEU A 34 8.82 10.99 21.11
C LEU A 34 7.31 11.05 21.23
N PHE A 35 6.62 10.20 20.47
CA PHE A 35 5.16 10.03 20.51
C PHE A 35 4.66 9.69 21.92
N GLY A 36 5.37 8.81 22.64
CA GLY A 36 4.93 8.35 23.96
C GLY A 36 5.18 9.34 25.12
N ASN A 37 5.74 10.51 24.86
CA ASN A 37 5.99 11.49 25.91
C ASN A 37 4.76 12.39 26.09
N ALA A 38 4.08 12.23 27.23
CA ALA A 38 2.87 12.96 27.58
C ALA A 38 3.00 14.48 27.39
N ALA A 39 4.15 15.04 27.75
CA ALA A 39 4.43 16.47 27.69
C ALA A 39 4.59 17.03 26.26
N ASN A 40 4.48 16.20 25.22
CA ASN A 40 4.45 16.65 23.82
C ASN A 40 3.03 16.82 23.26
N TRP A 41 2.01 16.58 24.07
CA TRP A 41 0.62 16.59 23.64
C TRP A 41 -0.22 17.54 24.50
N ASP A 42 -1.18 18.19 23.87
CA ASP A 42 -2.26 18.92 24.55
C ASP A 42 -3.58 18.15 24.36
N PRO A 43 -4.23 17.68 25.43
CA PRO A 43 -3.83 17.82 26.84
C PRO A 43 -2.62 16.94 27.22
N ASP A 44 -1.75 17.45 28.09
CA ASP A 44 -0.62 16.68 28.64
C ASP A 44 -1.15 15.70 29.70
N THR A 45 -1.47 14.49 29.28
CA THR A 45 -1.92 13.42 30.17
C THR A 45 -1.09 12.16 29.97
N SER A 46 -0.81 11.47 31.07
CA SER A 46 -0.02 10.24 31.06
C SER A 46 -0.84 8.97 30.79
N LEU A 47 -2.13 9.08 30.48
CA LEU A 47 -3.07 7.95 30.40
C LEU A 47 -3.75 7.87 29.03
N TYR A 48 -2.96 7.50 28.01
CA TYR A 48 -3.52 7.20 26.69
C TYR A 48 -4.28 5.88 26.69
N THR A 49 -5.35 5.87 25.92
CA THR A 49 -6.20 4.71 25.68
C THR A 49 -6.24 4.39 24.19
N THR A 50 -6.69 3.18 23.86
CA THR A 50 -6.88 2.76 22.46
C THR A 50 -8.07 3.44 21.79
N ALA A 51 -8.80 4.32 22.49
CA ALA A 51 -9.87 5.13 21.92
C ALA A 51 -9.38 6.53 21.54
N ASP A 52 -8.20 6.95 21.99
CA ASP A 52 -7.74 8.33 21.84
C ASP A 52 -7.26 8.64 20.42
N SER A 53 -7.37 9.91 20.04
CA SER A 53 -7.02 10.42 18.71
C SER A 53 -5.86 11.40 18.80
N PHE A 54 -4.91 11.32 17.87
CA PHE A 54 -3.66 12.08 17.92
C PHE A 54 -3.42 12.88 16.64
N SER A 55 -3.36 14.20 16.71
CA SER A 55 -3.11 15.07 15.56
C SER A 55 -1.71 15.67 15.62
N ILE A 56 -0.90 15.44 14.59
CA ILE A 56 0.46 15.96 14.46
C ILE A 56 0.45 17.06 13.39
N ASP A 57 0.75 18.29 13.80
CA ASP A 57 0.78 19.45 12.92
C ASP A 57 1.98 20.37 13.19
N GLY A 58 1.95 21.62 12.72
CA GLY A 58 3.01 22.60 13.01
C GLY A 58 4.37 22.32 12.36
N ASN A 59 4.45 21.48 11.32
CA ASN A 59 5.70 20.95 10.76
C ASN A 59 6.52 20.11 11.75
N ALA A 60 5.85 19.47 12.71
CA ALA A 60 6.50 18.59 13.67
C ALA A 60 7.03 17.31 13.02
N SER A 61 8.14 16.81 13.53
CA SER A 61 8.67 15.48 13.20
C SER A 61 8.62 14.63 14.47
N VAL A 62 7.74 13.63 14.48
CA VAL A 62 7.45 12.76 15.63
C VAL A 62 7.88 11.33 15.34
N ARG A 63 8.39 10.62 16.34
CA ARG A 63 8.72 9.19 16.23
C ARG A 63 8.28 8.37 17.43
N THR A 64 8.00 7.10 17.21
CA THR A 64 7.55 6.16 18.24
C THR A 64 8.60 5.93 19.35
N GLY A 65 9.89 5.86 19.01
CA GLY A 65 10.98 5.98 19.99
C GLY A 65 11.31 4.74 20.83
N GLY A 66 11.10 3.52 20.32
CA GLY A 66 11.37 2.28 21.06
C GLY A 66 10.13 1.69 21.73
N ALA A 67 8.93 2.12 21.33
CA ALA A 67 7.68 1.76 21.97
C ALA A 67 6.60 1.37 20.94
N SER A 68 5.64 0.57 21.40
CA SER A 68 4.48 0.16 20.62
C SER A 68 3.24 0.96 21.02
N PHE A 69 2.52 1.49 20.05
CA PHE A 69 1.30 2.28 20.27
C PHE A 69 0.11 1.60 19.60
N ASN A 70 -1.03 1.62 20.30
CA ASN A 70 -2.32 1.24 19.77
C ASN A 70 -3.29 2.37 20.09
N VAL A 71 -3.67 3.14 19.09
CA VAL A 71 -4.43 4.38 19.23
C VAL A 71 -5.80 4.24 18.59
N GLY A 72 -6.75 5.08 18.98
CA GLY A 72 -8.06 5.14 18.32
C GLY A 72 -7.90 5.62 16.89
N ASP A 73 -7.25 6.76 16.72
CA ASP A 73 -6.97 7.38 15.43
C ASP A 73 -5.69 8.23 15.50
N PHE A 74 -5.10 8.56 14.35
CA PHE A 74 -4.06 9.57 14.25
C PHE A 74 -4.21 10.37 12.96
N GLU A 75 -3.76 11.61 12.96
CA GLU A 75 -3.69 12.45 11.77
C GLU A 75 -2.30 13.07 11.67
N VAL A 76 -1.65 12.93 10.51
CA VAL A 76 -0.41 13.64 10.18
C VAL A 76 -0.70 14.72 9.14
N LYS A 77 -0.72 15.98 9.58
CA LYS A 77 -1.03 17.12 8.72
C LYS A 77 0.15 17.52 7.83
N SER A 78 -0.15 18.34 6.83
CA SER A 78 0.84 18.86 5.89
C SER A 78 2.05 19.49 6.56
N GLY A 79 3.23 19.15 6.04
CA GLY A 79 4.52 19.57 6.58
C GLY A 79 5.00 18.77 7.79
N SER A 80 4.13 18.00 8.45
CA SER A 80 4.49 17.16 9.58
C SER A 80 4.81 15.72 9.19
N THR A 81 5.50 15.01 10.07
CA THR A 81 5.93 13.63 9.86
C THR A 81 5.70 12.77 11.10
N LEU A 82 5.13 11.57 10.90
CA LEU A 82 5.17 10.48 11.88
C LEU A 82 6.12 9.39 11.40
N THR A 83 7.02 8.94 12.27
CA THR A 83 7.95 7.84 12.00
C THR A 83 7.73 6.68 12.96
N VAL A 84 7.25 5.56 12.44
CA VAL A 84 7.25 4.27 13.14
C VAL A 84 8.66 3.68 13.02
N SER A 85 9.42 3.77 14.10
CA SER A 85 10.85 3.42 14.11
C SER A 85 11.06 1.92 13.95
N ALA A 86 12.23 1.49 13.46
CA ALA A 86 12.54 0.07 13.33
C ALA A 86 12.48 -0.63 14.69
N GLY A 87 11.79 -1.77 14.76
CA GLY A 87 11.54 -2.51 16.00
C GLY A 87 10.27 -2.10 16.76
N ASP A 88 9.67 -0.96 16.41
CA ASP A 88 8.45 -0.47 17.05
C ASP A 88 7.20 -0.95 16.29
N SER A 89 6.03 -0.80 16.93
CA SER A 89 4.76 -1.00 16.26
C SER A 89 3.77 0.13 16.50
N PHE A 90 2.94 0.42 15.50
CA PHE A 90 1.88 1.41 15.59
C PHE A 90 0.61 0.82 14.98
N SER A 91 -0.51 0.83 15.71
CA SER A 91 -1.78 0.31 15.21
C SER A 91 -2.96 1.24 15.48
N ILE A 92 -3.94 1.18 14.58
CA ILE A 92 -5.22 1.89 14.69
C ILE A 92 -6.27 0.92 15.22
N ALA A 93 -7.07 1.36 16.20
CA ALA A 93 -8.10 0.55 16.86
C ALA A 93 -9.53 1.05 16.60
N SER A 94 -9.73 2.22 15.99
CA SER A 94 -11.06 2.70 15.58
C SER A 94 -11.33 2.49 14.09
N GLY A 95 -12.59 2.25 13.73
CA GLY A 95 -13.01 1.89 12.37
C GLY A 95 -13.67 3.00 11.55
N ASP A 96 -13.72 4.23 12.07
CA ASP A 96 -14.46 5.34 11.48
C ASP A 96 -13.58 6.60 11.40
N THR A 97 -12.58 6.53 10.53
CA THR A 97 -11.57 7.57 10.36
C THR A 97 -11.70 8.20 8.98
N SER A 98 -11.40 9.49 8.90
CA SER A 98 -11.64 10.28 7.67
C SER A 98 -10.36 10.65 6.92
N GLN A 99 -9.22 10.89 7.61
CA GLN A 99 -7.89 11.15 7.02
C GLN A 99 -6.77 10.95 8.06
N GLU A 100 -5.94 9.93 7.90
CA GLU A 100 -4.82 9.63 8.81
C GLU A 100 -3.49 10.23 8.34
N VAL A 101 -3.30 10.28 7.03
CA VAL A 101 -2.24 11.08 6.41
C VAL A 101 -2.95 12.19 5.65
N ASN A 102 -2.83 13.43 6.13
CA ASN A 102 -3.54 14.60 5.61
C ASN A 102 -2.56 15.62 5.03
N GLY A 103 -1.93 15.23 3.92
CA GLY A 103 -0.87 15.99 3.25
C GLY A 103 0.48 15.92 3.95
N GLY A 104 0.59 15.20 5.08
CA GLY A 104 1.82 14.95 5.81
C GLY A 104 2.62 13.77 5.27
N THR A 105 3.60 13.31 6.06
CA THR A 105 4.44 12.15 5.75
C THR A 105 4.34 11.07 6.81
N LEU A 106 4.08 9.82 6.42
CA LEU A 106 4.16 8.65 7.28
C LEU A 106 5.35 7.77 6.87
N ASN A 107 6.34 7.61 7.76
CA ASN A 107 7.47 6.72 7.56
C ASN A 107 7.28 5.45 8.40
N ILE A 108 7.31 4.29 7.75
CA ILE A 108 7.11 2.98 8.37
C ILE A 108 8.41 2.19 8.20
N PHE A 109 9.28 2.26 9.21
CA PHE A 109 10.47 1.40 9.34
C PHE A 109 10.21 0.19 10.25
N GLY A 110 9.30 0.35 11.22
CA GLY A 110 8.81 -0.71 12.10
C GLY A 110 7.57 -1.43 11.54
N ALA A 111 6.60 -1.74 12.40
CA ALA A 111 5.35 -2.36 12.01
C ALA A 111 4.18 -1.38 12.13
N PHE A 112 3.44 -1.15 11.04
CA PHE A 112 2.19 -0.40 11.05
C PHE A 112 1.03 -1.34 10.73
N ASN A 113 -0.04 -1.29 11.53
CA ASN A 113 -1.22 -2.13 11.34
C ASN A 113 -2.52 -1.35 11.50
N ALA A 114 -3.20 -1.06 10.39
CA ALA A 114 -4.55 -0.49 10.38
C ALA A 114 -5.64 -1.53 10.69
N GLN A 115 -5.27 -2.79 10.90
CA GLN A 115 -6.18 -3.90 11.18
C GLN A 115 -7.26 -4.03 10.09
N GLY A 116 -8.49 -4.33 10.50
CA GLY A 116 -9.67 -4.36 9.62
C GLY A 116 -10.33 -2.99 9.44
N ASN A 117 -9.70 -1.91 9.89
CA ASN A 117 -10.30 -0.58 9.88
C ASN A 117 -10.14 0.10 8.52
N ARG A 118 -11.07 1.00 8.21
CA ARG A 118 -10.87 1.97 7.14
C ARG A 118 -9.77 2.94 7.56
N TRP A 119 -8.97 3.39 6.61
CA TRP A 119 -8.09 4.54 6.78
C TRP A 119 -7.84 5.24 5.44
N ASP A 120 -7.73 6.55 5.50
CA ASP A 120 -7.69 7.46 4.36
C ASP A 120 -6.33 8.19 4.34
N ALA A 121 -5.71 8.29 3.17
CA ALA A 121 -4.37 8.87 3.01
C ALA A 121 -4.27 9.85 1.84
N ILE A 122 -3.60 10.97 2.11
CA ILE A 122 -3.21 12.05 1.21
C ILE A 122 -1.82 12.50 1.64
N GLY A 123 -0.89 12.72 0.72
CA GLY A 123 0.48 13.14 1.03
C GLY A 123 1.51 12.08 0.64
N THR A 124 2.36 11.68 1.58
CA THR A 124 3.46 10.73 1.30
C THR A 124 3.54 9.63 2.35
N MET A 125 3.76 8.40 1.88
CA MET A 125 4.07 7.26 2.72
C MET A 125 5.36 6.60 2.27
N ASN A 126 6.27 6.33 3.20
CA ASN A 126 7.50 5.57 2.92
C ASN A 126 7.47 4.27 3.74
N VAL A 127 7.52 3.13 3.05
CA VAL A 127 7.25 1.80 3.61
C VAL A 127 8.45 0.89 3.36
N SER A 128 9.31 0.75 4.36
CA SER A 128 10.40 -0.24 4.33
C SER A 128 10.23 -1.31 5.42
N GLY A 129 9.40 -1.06 6.43
CA GLY A 129 8.98 -1.98 7.48
C GLY A 129 7.70 -2.76 7.12
N ASN A 130 7.07 -3.39 8.10
CA ASN A 130 5.85 -4.17 7.90
C ASN A 130 4.63 -3.23 7.85
N LEU A 131 3.85 -3.26 6.76
CA LEU A 131 2.60 -2.50 6.64
C LEU A 131 1.46 -3.47 6.41
N GLN A 132 0.46 -3.46 7.29
CA GLN A 132 -0.72 -4.32 7.20
C GLN A 132 -2.01 -3.50 7.31
N SER A 133 -2.91 -3.70 6.36
CA SER A 133 -4.28 -3.22 6.40
C SER A 133 -5.16 -4.21 5.67
N THR A 134 -6.04 -4.88 6.39
CA THR A 134 -7.07 -5.75 5.80
C THR A 134 -8.40 -5.02 5.62
N GLY A 135 -8.56 -3.87 6.29
CA GLY A 135 -9.62 -2.90 6.02
C GLY A 135 -9.31 -1.98 4.84
N ASN A 136 -10.27 -1.11 4.51
CA ASN A 136 -10.25 -0.28 3.32
C ASN A 136 -9.17 0.82 3.42
N PHE A 137 -8.16 0.76 2.58
CA PHE A 137 -7.26 1.88 2.32
C PHE A 137 -7.82 2.76 1.19
N ILE A 138 -7.99 4.05 1.46
CA ILE A 138 -8.58 5.03 0.54
C ILE A 138 -7.59 6.17 0.29
N ALA A 139 -7.12 6.31 -0.93
CA ALA A 139 -6.33 7.46 -1.38
C ALA A 139 -7.26 8.57 -1.88
N GLY A 140 -7.86 9.34 -0.96
CA GLY A 140 -8.87 10.36 -1.27
C GLY A 140 -8.35 11.60 -2.02
N GLY A 141 -7.04 11.76 -2.13
CA GLY A 141 -6.36 12.90 -2.75
C GLY A 141 -4.99 12.53 -3.29
N ASN A 142 -4.12 13.52 -3.52
CA ASN A 142 -2.79 13.27 -4.05
C ASN A 142 -1.98 12.45 -3.04
N LEU A 143 -1.57 11.25 -3.42
CA LEU A 143 -0.84 10.33 -2.56
C LEU A 143 0.28 9.64 -3.32
N THR A 144 1.47 9.64 -2.74
CA THR A 144 2.59 8.83 -3.19
C THR A 144 3.02 7.87 -2.10
N VAL A 145 3.06 6.58 -2.42
CA VAL A 145 3.61 5.53 -1.55
C VAL A 145 4.92 5.04 -2.15
N ASN A 146 5.99 5.04 -1.38
CA ASN A 146 7.29 4.47 -1.75
C ASN A 146 7.54 3.22 -0.92
N HIS A 147 7.60 2.07 -1.57
CA HIS A 147 7.57 0.78 -0.90
C HIS A 147 8.79 -0.06 -1.28
N THR A 148 9.53 -0.54 -0.28
CA THR A 148 10.68 -1.46 -0.43
C THR A 148 10.59 -2.70 0.49
N SER A 149 9.44 -2.89 1.14
CA SER A 149 9.22 -3.90 2.17
C SER A 149 8.83 -5.25 1.59
N ALA A 150 9.37 -6.33 2.14
CA ALA A 150 8.95 -7.68 1.76
C ALA A 150 7.57 -8.09 2.32
N ASN A 151 7.07 -7.40 3.34
CA ASN A 151 5.91 -7.80 4.12
C ASN A 151 4.87 -6.68 4.13
N THR A 152 4.28 -6.38 2.99
CA THR A 152 3.15 -5.44 2.93
C THR A 152 1.88 -6.16 2.50
N VAL A 153 0.78 -5.91 3.22
CA VAL A 153 -0.55 -6.43 2.93
C VAL A 153 -1.53 -5.27 2.95
N LEU A 154 -2.20 -4.98 1.85
CA LEU A 154 -3.19 -3.89 1.76
C LEU A 154 -4.45 -4.33 1.04
N LYS A 155 -5.59 -3.80 1.44
CA LYS A 155 -6.78 -3.71 0.59
C LYS A 155 -6.92 -2.28 0.09
N ILE A 156 -6.62 -2.03 -1.18
CA ILE A 156 -6.73 -0.71 -1.79
C ILE A 156 -8.14 -0.60 -2.36
N ALA A 157 -9.06 -0.12 -1.53
CA ALA A 157 -10.47 0.02 -1.89
C ALA A 157 -10.72 1.26 -2.76
N GLN A 158 -9.75 2.19 -2.82
CA GLN A 158 -9.75 3.30 -3.75
C GLN A 158 -8.33 3.87 -3.86
N GLY A 159 -7.66 3.67 -4.99
CA GLY A 159 -6.45 4.40 -5.39
C GLY A 159 -6.83 5.50 -6.37
N GLY A 160 -6.76 6.76 -5.95
CA GLY A 160 -7.15 7.92 -6.77
C GLY A 160 -8.59 8.37 -6.53
N ASN A 161 -9.15 9.14 -7.47
CA ASN A 161 -10.48 9.75 -7.31
C ASN A 161 -11.23 9.85 -8.64
N SER A 162 -12.50 9.42 -8.67
CA SER A 162 -13.36 9.49 -9.86
C SER A 162 -13.96 10.86 -10.14
N ASN A 163 -13.93 11.77 -9.17
CA ASN A 163 -14.60 13.07 -9.27
C ASN A 163 -13.62 14.23 -9.41
N PHE A 164 -12.34 14.03 -9.10
CA PHE A 164 -11.33 15.07 -9.05
C PHE A 164 -10.04 14.62 -9.73
N ALA A 165 -9.37 15.56 -10.39
CA ALA A 165 -8.01 15.39 -10.89
C ALA A 165 -7.04 15.26 -9.70
N ARG A 166 -6.75 14.01 -9.33
CA ARG A 166 -5.89 13.63 -8.20
C ARG A 166 -4.96 12.52 -8.64
N ASP A 167 -3.75 12.56 -8.12
CA ASP A 167 -2.72 11.60 -8.47
C ASP A 167 -2.53 10.59 -7.33
N PHE A 168 -2.71 9.32 -7.65
CA PHE A 168 -2.34 8.21 -6.81
C PHE A 168 -1.18 7.45 -7.47
N GLY A 169 -0.06 7.35 -6.76
CA GLY A 169 1.09 6.58 -7.19
C GLY A 169 1.57 5.65 -6.09
N TYR A 170 1.51 4.35 -6.33
CA TYR A 170 2.09 3.34 -5.43
C TYR A 170 3.34 2.74 -6.08
N ASN A 171 4.52 3.11 -5.60
CA ASN A 171 5.82 2.70 -6.13
C ASN A 171 6.38 1.49 -5.38
N ILE A 172 6.34 0.31 -5.98
CA ILE A 172 6.95 -0.91 -5.44
C ILE A 172 8.41 -0.97 -5.93
N ASN A 173 9.30 -0.30 -5.20
CA ASN A 173 10.74 -0.19 -5.50
C ASN A 173 11.55 -1.41 -5.04
N GLY A 174 10.88 -2.42 -4.49
CA GLY A 174 11.47 -3.66 -3.99
C GLY A 174 10.54 -4.39 -3.03
N GLY A 175 10.82 -5.67 -2.77
CA GLY A 175 9.99 -6.48 -1.88
C GLY A 175 8.67 -6.90 -2.53
N THR A 176 7.59 -6.99 -1.74
CA THR A 176 6.30 -7.50 -2.24
C THR A 176 5.12 -6.76 -1.62
N LEU A 177 4.22 -6.27 -2.46
CA LEU A 177 2.88 -5.83 -2.07
C LEU A 177 1.89 -6.98 -2.25
N ASN A 178 1.21 -7.37 -1.19
CA ASN A 178 0.15 -8.37 -1.26
C ASN A 178 -1.22 -7.70 -1.14
N ILE A 179 -2.02 -7.78 -2.19
CA ILE A 179 -3.40 -7.31 -2.19
C ILE A 179 -4.26 -8.32 -1.42
N PHE A 180 -4.86 -7.87 -0.32
CA PHE A 180 -5.65 -8.71 0.58
C PHE A 180 -6.95 -9.20 -0.08
N SER A 181 -7.64 -8.33 -0.82
CA SER A 181 -8.94 -8.62 -1.43
C SER A 181 -9.17 -7.86 -2.74
N GLU A 182 -8.77 -6.59 -2.79
CA GLU A 182 -9.20 -5.65 -3.82
C GLU A 182 -8.12 -4.60 -4.06
N LEU A 183 -7.94 -4.27 -5.33
CA LEU A 183 -7.23 -3.14 -5.89
C LEU A 183 -8.22 -2.41 -6.80
N ASP A 184 -8.80 -1.31 -6.33
CA ASP A 184 -9.69 -0.46 -7.11
C ASP A 184 -9.00 0.86 -7.41
N LEU A 185 -8.85 1.17 -8.70
CA LEU A 185 -8.15 2.37 -9.16
C LEU A 185 -9.11 3.28 -9.92
N PHE A 186 -9.00 4.58 -9.63
CA PHE A 186 -9.89 5.62 -10.14
C PHE A 186 -9.07 6.79 -10.67
N SER A 187 -9.31 7.18 -11.92
CA SER A 187 -8.71 8.38 -12.49
C SER A 187 -9.68 9.18 -13.35
N THR A 188 -9.38 10.46 -13.50
CA THR A 188 -10.09 11.39 -14.39
C THR A 188 -9.14 11.87 -15.47
N THR A 189 -9.60 12.64 -16.46
CA THR A 189 -8.76 13.07 -17.59
C THR A 189 -7.47 13.82 -17.20
N ASP A 190 -7.44 14.50 -16.05
CA ASP A 190 -6.30 15.32 -15.60
C ASP A 190 -5.63 14.78 -14.32
N GLY A 191 -5.92 13.56 -13.90
CA GLY A 191 -5.26 12.90 -12.77
C GLY A 191 -4.91 11.46 -13.11
N SER A 192 -4.05 10.83 -12.33
CA SER A 192 -3.61 9.45 -12.57
C SER A 192 -3.81 8.53 -11.37
N ALA A 193 -4.01 7.24 -11.61
CA ALA A 193 -3.99 6.23 -10.57
C ALA A 193 -3.19 5.00 -11.01
N ALA A 194 -2.01 4.82 -10.44
CA ALA A 194 -1.10 3.75 -10.82
C ALA A 194 -0.40 3.03 -9.67
N VAL A 195 -0.13 1.75 -9.91
CA VAL A 195 0.80 0.92 -9.16
C VAL A 195 2.00 0.63 -10.05
N TYR A 196 3.16 1.17 -9.68
CA TYR A 196 4.41 1.01 -10.43
C TYR A 196 5.24 -0.12 -9.86
N LEU A 197 5.64 -1.04 -10.72
CA LEU A 197 6.52 -2.17 -10.43
C LEU A 197 7.97 -1.78 -10.77
N ASN A 198 8.61 -1.08 -9.83
CA ASN A 198 9.97 -0.52 -9.94
C ASN A 198 11.04 -1.46 -9.32
N GLY A 199 10.93 -2.77 -9.53
CA GLY A 199 11.87 -3.76 -9.01
C GLY A 199 11.36 -4.58 -7.81
N GLY A 200 10.10 -4.38 -7.39
CA GLY A 200 9.40 -5.31 -6.50
C GLY A 200 8.15 -5.92 -7.13
N ASP A 201 7.52 -6.82 -6.38
CA ASP A 201 6.44 -7.68 -6.89
C ASP A 201 5.06 -7.28 -6.36
N LEU A 202 4.03 -7.51 -7.18
CA LEU A 202 2.63 -7.40 -6.79
C LEU A 202 1.99 -8.79 -6.75
N LYS A 203 1.38 -9.13 -5.62
CA LYS A 203 0.64 -10.39 -5.42
C LYS A 203 -0.83 -10.13 -5.21
N MET A 204 -1.69 -10.86 -5.92
CA MET A 204 -3.15 -10.71 -5.84
C MET A 204 -3.85 -12.05 -5.62
N GLY A 205 -4.84 -12.07 -4.73
CA GLY A 205 -5.74 -13.22 -4.54
C GLY A 205 -5.30 -14.29 -3.55
N PHE A 206 -4.27 -14.04 -2.73
CA PHE A 206 -3.74 -15.02 -1.79
C PHE A 206 -4.37 -14.98 -0.38
N ASN A 207 -4.94 -13.85 0.04
CA ASN A 207 -5.30 -13.59 1.46
C ASN A 207 -6.80 -13.34 1.71
N GLY A 208 -7.72 -13.93 0.94
CA GLY A 208 -9.17 -13.69 1.16
C GLY A 208 -10.03 -13.79 -0.11
N GLY A 209 -9.37 -13.92 -1.27
CA GLY A 209 -10.00 -14.12 -2.56
C GLY A 209 -9.98 -12.85 -3.41
N MET A 210 -9.77 -13.02 -4.71
CA MET A 210 -10.11 -12.02 -5.72
C MET A 210 -11.62 -12.06 -5.98
N ASN A 211 -12.42 -11.84 -4.94
CA ASN A 211 -13.88 -11.91 -5.02
C ASN A 211 -14.45 -10.51 -4.93
N THR A 212 -14.62 -9.86 -6.07
CA THR A 212 -15.74 -8.94 -6.23
C THR A 212 -16.90 -9.82 -6.70
N GLY A 213 -18.11 -9.69 -6.15
CA GLY A 213 -19.28 -10.46 -6.59
C GLY A 213 -19.73 -10.14 -8.04
N VAL A 214 -18.83 -9.62 -8.87
CA VAL A 214 -19.02 -9.17 -10.23
C VAL A 214 -18.15 -10.03 -11.14
N SER A 215 -18.79 -10.84 -11.99
CA SER A 215 -18.11 -11.64 -13.01
C SER A 215 -17.20 -10.74 -13.86
N GLY A 216 -15.90 -11.03 -13.91
CA GLY A 216 -14.92 -10.35 -14.76
C GLY A 216 -13.93 -9.41 -14.07
N TYR A 217 -14.10 -9.11 -12.77
CA TYR A 217 -13.24 -8.17 -12.02
C TYR A 217 -12.71 -8.78 -10.74
N GLU A 218 -12.07 -9.94 -10.89
CA GLU A 218 -11.50 -10.67 -9.76
C GLU A 218 -10.33 -9.85 -9.15
N GLY A 219 -10.63 -9.00 -8.19
CA GLY A 219 -9.67 -8.31 -7.32
C GLY A 219 -8.93 -7.11 -7.92
N TYR A 220 -8.99 -6.89 -9.24
CA TYR A 220 -8.52 -5.66 -9.89
C TYR A 220 -9.70 -4.96 -10.60
N LEU A 221 -10.10 -3.79 -10.07
CA LEU A 221 -11.14 -2.94 -10.62
C LEU A 221 -10.49 -1.73 -11.29
N TYR A 222 -10.59 -1.67 -12.62
CA TYR A 222 -9.96 -0.63 -13.44
C TYR A 222 -10.95 0.10 -14.36
N ASN A 223 -12.26 -0.19 -14.25
CA ASN A 223 -13.30 0.47 -15.05
C ASN A 223 -13.41 1.97 -14.81
N ASN A 224 -12.89 2.42 -13.67
CA ASN A 224 -12.88 3.82 -13.28
C ASN A 224 -11.61 4.54 -13.72
N LEU A 225 -10.72 3.88 -14.47
CA LEU A 225 -9.54 4.49 -15.06
C LEU A 225 -9.86 5.16 -16.39
N THR A 226 -9.25 6.32 -16.63
CA THR A 226 -9.29 7.01 -17.91
C THR A 226 -8.08 6.61 -18.76
N LEU A 227 -8.12 5.41 -19.34
CA LEU A 227 -7.03 4.79 -20.12
C LEU A 227 -6.82 5.47 -21.50
N ASN A 228 -6.37 6.72 -21.53
CA ASN A 228 -6.15 7.50 -22.76
C ASN A 228 -4.69 7.98 -22.92
N GLY A 229 -3.72 7.10 -22.63
CA GLY A 229 -2.29 7.37 -22.80
C GLY A 229 -1.62 8.10 -21.64
N GLY A 230 -2.20 8.03 -20.44
CA GLY A 230 -1.60 8.46 -19.18
C GLY A 230 -1.02 7.30 -18.36
N ASP A 231 -0.39 7.64 -17.23
CA ASP A 231 0.21 6.70 -16.29
C ASP A 231 -0.87 6.11 -15.35
N ASP A 232 -1.78 5.30 -15.91
CA ASP A 232 -2.88 4.67 -15.19
C ASP A 232 -2.74 3.13 -15.18
N GLY A 233 -3.16 2.51 -14.08
CA GLY A 233 -3.23 1.08 -13.93
C GLY A 233 -2.00 0.45 -13.26
N ILE A 234 -1.74 -0.82 -13.56
CA ILE A 234 -0.53 -1.52 -13.09
C ILE A 234 0.53 -1.40 -14.18
N ILE A 235 1.70 -0.88 -13.84
CA ILE A 235 2.72 -0.52 -14.84
C ILE A 235 4.06 -1.16 -14.46
N PHE A 236 4.58 -2.00 -15.35
CA PHE A 236 5.96 -2.46 -15.29
C PHE A 236 6.92 -1.36 -15.73
N THR A 237 7.82 -1.00 -14.83
CA THR A 237 8.88 0.00 -15.01
C THR A 237 10.26 -0.59 -14.72
N ASP A 238 10.31 -1.83 -14.22
CA ASP A 238 11.50 -2.66 -14.12
C ASP A 238 11.19 -4.07 -14.64
N ALA A 239 12.11 -4.64 -15.43
CA ALA A 239 11.96 -5.97 -16.02
C ALA A 239 12.12 -7.10 -14.99
N THR A 240 12.70 -6.82 -13.81
CA THR A 240 12.86 -7.82 -12.75
C THR A 240 11.62 -8.00 -11.88
N SER A 241 10.62 -7.14 -12.03
CA SER A 241 9.37 -7.23 -11.27
C SER A 241 8.48 -8.35 -11.78
N GLU A 242 7.62 -8.86 -10.89
CA GLU A 242 6.58 -9.82 -11.24
C GLU A 242 5.18 -9.37 -10.75
N LEU A 243 4.16 -9.65 -11.57
CA LEU A 243 2.77 -9.71 -11.10
C LEU A 243 2.37 -11.17 -10.95
N ILE A 244 1.90 -11.53 -9.76
CA ILE A 244 1.56 -12.90 -9.41
C ILE A 244 0.11 -12.94 -8.95
N VAL A 245 -0.69 -13.76 -9.64
CA VAL A 245 -2.13 -13.86 -9.45
C VAL A 245 -2.49 -15.28 -9.06
N ASN A 246 -3.28 -15.45 -8.00
CA ASN A 246 -3.69 -16.77 -7.52
C ASN A 246 -4.70 -17.44 -8.49
N GLY A 247 -4.43 -18.70 -8.87
CA GLY A 247 -5.24 -19.49 -9.81
C GLY A 247 -4.82 -19.39 -11.28
N ASP A 248 -5.47 -20.20 -12.13
CA ASP A 248 -5.40 -20.04 -13.60
C ASP A 248 -6.27 -18.86 -14.04
N LYS A 249 -5.60 -17.74 -14.29
CA LYS A 249 -6.17 -16.43 -14.60
C LYS A 249 -5.59 -15.84 -15.87
N GLN A 250 -4.98 -16.67 -16.71
CA GLN A 250 -4.32 -16.21 -17.94
C GLN A 250 -5.27 -15.40 -18.82
N MET A 251 -6.51 -15.86 -19.00
CA MET A 251 -7.51 -15.14 -19.82
C MET A 251 -7.84 -13.76 -19.24
N LEU A 252 -8.03 -13.68 -17.93
CA LEU A 252 -8.34 -12.44 -17.23
C LEU A 252 -7.17 -11.44 -17.31
N VAL A 253 -5.95 -11.92 -17.06
CA VAL A 253 -4.75 -11.09 -17.10
C VAL A 253 -4.47 -10.60 -18.53
N ASN A 254 -4.64 -11.46 -19.55
CA ASN A 254 -4.53 -11.03 -20.94
C ASN A 254 -5.57 -9.97 -21.31
N GLN A 255 -6.77 -10.02 -20.71
CA GLN A 255 -7.77 -8.97 -20.88
C GLN A 255 -7.28 -7.63 -20.29
N TRP A 256 -6.69 -7.64 -19.08
CA TRP A 256 -6.11 -6.42 -18.49
C TRP A 256 -5.03 -5.78 -19.38
N ILE A 257 -4.19 -6.62 -20.00
CA ILE A 257 -3.18 -6.17 -20.96
C ILE A 257 -3.83 -5.57 -22.22
N SER A 258 -4.81 -6.28 -22.79
CA SER A 258 -5.53 -5.83 -23.98
C SER A 258 -6.27 -4.50 -23.76
N ASP A 259 -6.79 -4.29 -22.56
CA ASP A 259 -7.51 -3.06 -22.19
C ASP A 259 -6.57 -1.91 -21.82
N GLY A 260 -5.26 -2.18 -21.65
CA GLY A 260 -4.26 -1.19 -21.25
C GLY A 260 -4.20 -0.94 -19.74
N ALA A 261 -5.02 -1.63 -18.94
CA ALA A 261 -5.03 -1.52 -17.47
C ALA A 261 -3.83 -2.21 -16.79
N LEU A 262 -3.17 -3.11 -17.52
CA LEU A 262 -1.85 -3.66 -17.18
C LEU A 262 -0.92 -3.36 -18.35
N SER A 263 0.18 -2.66 -18.11
CA SER A 263 1.09 -2.21 -19.17
C SER A 263 2.55 -2.31 -18.76
N SER A 264 3.45 -2.09 -19.72
CA SER A 264 4.90 -2.12 -19.50
C SER A 264 5.58 -1.04 -20.31
N THR A 265 6.57 -0.40 -19.68
CA THR A 265 7.48 0.57 -20.32
C THR A 265 8.86 -0.04 -20.62
N VAL A 266 9.09 -1.29 -20.21
CA VAL A 266 10.40 -1.95 -20.19
C VAL A 266 10.49 -3.22 -21.03
N GLY A 267 9.43 -3.58 -21.74
CA GLY A 267 9.42 -4.72 -22.67
C GLY A 267 8.07 -5.40 -22.80
N ASP A 268 8.02 -6.45 -23.62
CA ASP A 268 6.80 -7.22 -23.86
C ASP A 268 6.47 -8.10 -22.64
N MET A 269 5.21 -8.07 -22.23
CA MET A 269 4.71 -8.92 -21.14
C MET A 269 4.44 -10.34 -21.62
N THR A 270 4.85 -11.31 -20.81
CA THR A 270 4.52 -12.73 -20.98
C THR A 270 3.62 -13.18 -19.84
N VAL A 271 2.47 -13.77 -20.19
CA VAL A 271 1.54 -14.38 -19.23
C VAL A 271 1.72 -15.89 -19.25
N SER A 272 1.93 -16.50 -18.08
CA SER A 272 2.09 -17.96 -17.94
C SER A 272 1.32 -18.48 -16.72
N TYR A 273 0.95 -19.76 -16.73
CA TYR A 273 0.31 -20.44 -15.61
C TYR A 273 1.16 -21.61 -15.13
N ASP A 274 1.43 -21.63 -13.84
CA ASP A 274 2.06 -22.73 -13.12
C ASP A 274 0.97 -23.55 -12.42
N SER A 275 0.74 -24.78 -12.91
CA SER A 275 -0.25 -25.70 -12.36
C SER A 275 0.14 -26.30 -11.01
N ASP A 276 1.43 -26.37 -10.69
CA ASP A 276 1.92 -26.95 -9.44
C ASP A 276 1.72 -25.98 -8.29
N LEU A 277 1.94 -24.68 -8.56
CA LEU A 277 1.70 -23.61 -7.59
C LEU A 277 0.27 -23.06 -7.66
N ASN A 278 -0.49 -23.40 -8.71
CA ASN A 278 -1.80 -22.83 -9.05
C ASN A 278 -1.74 -21.30 -9.11
N ARG A 279 -0.84 -20.75 -9.94
CA ARG A 279 -0.58 -19.31 -10.06
C ARG A 279 -0.38 -18.87 -11.49
N THR A 280 -0.91 -17.71 -11.82
CA THR A 280 -0.61 -17.00 -13.06
C THR A 280 0.46 -15.95 -12.81
N TYR A 281 1.45 -15.88 -13.68
CA TYR A 281 2.55 -14.92 -13.63
C TYR A 281 2.48 -13.99 -14.83
N VAL A 282 2.83 -12.72 -14.61
CA VAL A 282 3.22 -11.78 -15.67
C VAL A 282 4.64 -11.35 -15.41
N THR A 283 5.48 -11.54 -16.42
CA THR A 283 6.91 -11.24 -16.38
C THR A 283 7.32 -10.52 -17.66
N ILE A 284 8.44 -9.79 -17.60
CA ILE A 284 9.11 -9.23 -18.77
C ILE A 284 10.35 -10.09 -19.02
N PRO A 285 10.35 -10.96 -20.05
CA PRO A 285 11.53 -11.75 -20.36
C PRO A 285 12.71 -10.82 -20.66
N GLU A 286 13.90 -11.16 -20.19
CA GLU A 286 15.10 -10.44 -20.64
C GLU A 286 15.15 -10.49 -22.18
N PRO A 287 15.44 -9.37 -22.85
CA PRO A 287 15.62 -9.38 -24.29
C PRO A 287 16.70 -10.40 -24.58
N ALA A 288 16.35 -11.43 -25.37
CA ALA A 288 17.26 -12.50 -25.73
C ALA A 288 18.58 -11.84 -26.12
N THR A 289 19.63 -12.04 -25.32
CA THR A 289 20.94 -11.48 -25.62
C THR A 289 21.37 -12.16 -26.91
N ILE A 290 21.08 -11.52 -28.06
CA ILE A 290 21.49 -12.03 -29.36
C ILE A 290 23.00 -12.13 -29.25
N GLY A 291 23.48 -13.37 -29.13
CA GLY A 291 24.87 -13.66 -28.89
C GLY A 291 25.71 -12.88 -29.88
N LEU A 292 26.46 -11.91 -29.37
CA LEU A 292 27.50 -11.17 -30.08
C LEU A 292 28.71 -12.08 -30.30
N ILE A 293 28.46 -13.33 -30.74
CA ILE A 293 29.41 -14.36 -31.12
C ILE A 293 29.17 -14.69 -32.60
N SER A 294 29.30 -13.68 -33.45
CA SER A 294 29.61 -13.88 -34.86
C SER A 294 30.28 -12.60 -35.37
N PHE A 295 31.35 -12.73 -36.17
CA PHE A 295 32.19 -11.67 -36.78
C PHE A 295 33.55 -11.30 -36.14
N LEU A 296 34.22 -12.20 -35.41
CA LEU A 296 35.68 -12.10 -35.19
C LEU A 296 36.47 -13.36 -35.59
N GLY A 297 35.87 -14.26 -36.37
CA GLY A 297 36.42 -15.59 -36.66
C GLY A 297 36.77 -15.93 -38.10
N ILE A 298 36.52 -15.08 -39.11
CA ILE A 298 36.84 -15.40 -40.51
C ILE A 298 37.34 -14.14 -41.23
N GLY A 299 38.66 -13.95 -41.27
CA GLY A 299 39.26 -12.80 -41.93
C GLY A 299 40.80 -12.78 -41.99
N ILE A 300 41.50 -13.92 -41.90
CA ILE A 300 42.89 -13.99 -42.37
C ILE A 300 42.84 -14.11 -43.89
N LEU A 301 42.77 -12.95 -44.54
CA LEU A 301 42.85 -12.82 -45.99
C LEU A 301 44.33 -12.95 -46.40
N THR A 302 44.59 -13.99 -47.16
CA THR A 302 45.89 -14.32 -47.76
C THR A 302 46.34 -13.18 -48.68
N VAL A 303 47.41 -12.48 -48.33
CA VAL A 303 48.09 -11.53 -49.23
C VAL A 303 49.06 -12.32 -50.12
N ARG A 304 48.64 -12.67 -51.36
CA ARG A 304 49.57 -13.02 -52.44
C ARG A 304 50.05 -11.73 -53.11
N ARG A 305 51.30 -11.35 -52.88
CA ARG A 305 52.02 -10.36 -53.69
C ARG A 305 52.37 -10.98 -55.05
N PHE A 306 51.80 -10.45 -56.12
CA PHE A 306 52.40 -10.49 -57.46
C PHE A 306 53.46 -9.38 -57.51
N MET A 307 54.70 -9.74 -57.86
CA MET A 307 55.72 -8.79 -58.33
C MET A 307 55.90 -9.00 -59.84
N LEU A 308 55.78 -7.89 -60.58
CA LEU A 308 56.28 -7.69 -61.93
C LEU A 308 57.81 -7.56 -61.89
N VAL A 309 58.53 -8.43 -62.58
CA VAL A 309 59.53 -8.13 -63.64
C VAL A 309 59.50 -9.30 -64.62
#